data_AF-A0A974NK25-F1
#
_entry.id   AF-A0A974NK25-F1
#
_cell.length_a   1.000
_cell.length_b   1.000
_cell.length_c   1.000
_cell.angle_alpha   90.00
_cell.angle_beta   90.00
_cell.angle_gamma   90.00
#
_symmetry.space_group_name_H-M   'P 1'
#
loop_
_entity.id
_entity.type
_entity.pdbx_description
1 polymer ?
#
loop_
_entity_poly.entity_id
_entity_poly.type
_entity_poly.pdbx_seq_one_letter_code
_entity_poly.pdbx_strand_id
1 'polypeptide(L)'
;MCVLTKDLALKFEKAEIDSLTSRLMAVQSIKDNSMCVDIRDFGGARAFSVKHIPGPAFNTVKGLSTEAIPFLDHILDFFKEKRSLADLN
;
A
#
# COMPACT_ATOMS: atom_id res chain seq x y z
N MET A 1 16.59 -19.56 -19.22
CA MET A 1 15.27 -19.75 -18.56
C MET A 1 15.47 -19.46 -17.08
N CYS A 2 14.80 -18.46 -16.52
CA CYS A 2 14.83 -18.23 -15.07
C CYS A 2 13.76 -19.10 -14.44
N VAL A 3 14.13 -19.96 -13.48
CA VAL A 3 13.16 -20.73 -12.69
C VAL A 3 12.75 -19.85 -11.51
N LEU A 4 11.47 -19.50 -11.44
CA LEU A 4 10.93 -18.74 -10.31
C LEU A 4 10.94 -19.64 -9.07
N THR A 5 11.84 -19.36 -8.12
CA THR A 5 11.85 -20.01 -6.81
C THR A 5 11.05 -19.18 -5.81
N LYS A 6 10.60 -19.79 -4.71
CA LYS A 6 9.88 -19.08 -3.63
C LYS A 6 10.70 -17.91 -3.08
N ASP A 7 12.00 -18.11 -2.84
CA ASP A 7 12.92 -17.05 -2.38
C ASP A 7 13.01 -15.91 -3.39
N LEU A 8 13.13 -16.22 -4.68
CA LEU A 8 13.18 -15.20 -5.73
C LEU A 8 11.86 -14.41 -5.82
N ALA A 9 10.71 -15.09 -5.71
CA ALA A 9 9.40 -14.45 -5.70
C ALA A 9 9.24 -13.48 -4.52
N LEU A 10 9.64 -13.88 -3.32
CA LEU A 10 9.60 -13.03 -2.12
C LEU A 10 10.53 -11.80 -2.25
N LYS A 11 11.73 -11.98 -2.81
CA LYS A 11 12.66 -10.87 -3.09
C LYS A 11 12.08 -9.90 -4.12
N PHE A 12 11.42 -10.43 -5.15
CA PHE A 12 10.81 -9.61 -6.19
C PHE A 12 9.63 -8.80 -5.63
N GLU A 13 8.76 -9.44 -4.85
CA GLU A 13 7.65 -8.76 -4.16
C GLU A 13 8.16 -7.66 -3.24
N LYS A 14 9.19 -7.93 -2.44
CA LYS A 14 9.82 -6.91 -1.58
C LYS A 14 10.34 -5.73 -2.40
N ALA A 15 11.03 -5.98 -3.52
CA ALA A 15 11.54 -4.93 -4.39
C ALA A 15 10.40 -4.08 -5.01
N GLU A 16 9.27 -4.71 -5.35
CA GLU A 16 8.07 -4.00 -5.83
C GLU A 16 7.49 -3.09 -4.75
N ILE A 17 7.35 -3.61 -3.52
CA ILE A 17 6.85 -2.85 -2.36
C ILE A 17 7.77 -1.66 -2.05
N ASP A 18 9.07 -1.88 -2.02
CA ASP A 18 10.07 -0.85 -1.73
C ASP A 18 10.07 0.24 -2.81
N SER A 19 9.96 -0.14 -4.09
CA SER A 19 9.86 0.79 -5.21
C SER A 19 8.57 1.62 -5.14
N LEU A 20 7.43 0.98 -4.87
CA LEU A 20 6.14 1.68 -4.72
C LEU A 20 6.17 2.64 -3.52
N THR A 21 6.72 2.19 -2.40
CA THR A 21 6.87 2.99 -1.18
C THR A 21 7.70 4.24 -1.46
N SER A 22 8.88 4.08 -2.05
CA SER A 22 9.78 5.19 -2.41
C SER A 22 9.07 6.21 -3.32
N ARG A 23 8.37 5.72 -4.34
CA ARG A 23 7.61 6.58 -5.25
C ARG A 23 6.51 7.37 -4.54
N LEU A 24 5.73 6.71 -3.68
CA LEU A 24 4.63 7.37 -2.95
C LEU A 24 5.13 8.32 -1.87
N MET A 25 6.24 8.02 -1.20
CA MET A 25 6.90 8.94 -0.27
C MET A 25 7.40 10.20 -0.98
N ALA A 26 7.98 10.06 -2.18
CA ALA A 26 8.37 11.20 -3.00
C ALA A 26 7.15 12.06 -3.35
N VAL A 27 6.02 11.45 -3.74
CA VAL A 27 4.76 12.16 -3.98
C VAL A 27 4.22 12.84 -2.72
N GLN A 28 4.28 12.17 -1.56
CA GLN A 28 3.87 12.74 -0.27
C GLN A 28 4.67 13.99 0.08
N SER A 29 5.95 14.03 -0.29
CA SER A 29 6.87 15.14 -0.03
C SER A 29 6.60 16.37 -0.92
N ILE A 30 5.83 16.21 -2.00
CA ILE A 30 5.47 17.30 -2.90
C ILE A 30 4.28 18.07 -2.31
N LYS A 31 4.49 19.36 -2.05
CA LYS A 31 3.46 20.31 -1.58
C LYS A 31 2.67 19.80 -0.36
N ASP A 32 3.38 19.42 0.70
CA ASP A 32 2.79 19.08 2.00
C ASP A 32 1.66 18.04 1.91
N ASN A 33 1.94 16.92 1.23
CA ASN A 33 0.98 15.84 1.00
C ASN A 33 -0.33 16.28 0.31
N SER A 34 -0.25 17.19 -0.67
CA SER A 34 -1.39 17.62 -1.48
C SER A 34 -2.14 16.44 -2.15
N MET A 35 -1.50 15.29 -2.32
CA MET A 35 -2.10 14.09 -2.91
C MET A 35 -2.77 13.15 -1.88
N CYS A 36 -2.69 13.48 -0.59
CA CYS A 36 -3.19 12.71 0.55
C CYS A 36 -2.74 11.24 0.52
N VAL A 37 -1.44 11.03 0.32
CA VAL A 37 -0.78 9.73 0.44
C VAL A 37 -0.78 9.31 1.90
N ASP A 38 -1.27 8.10 2.18
CA ASP A 38 -1.19 7.42 3.48
C ASP A 38 -0.63 6.01 3.26
N ILE A 39 0.39 5.65 4.02
CA ILE A 39 1.11 4.37 3.93
C ILE A 39 1.15 3.80 5.35
N ARG A 40 0.65 2.57 5.54
CA ARG A 40 0.65 1.90 6.83
C ARG A 40 1.12 0.46 6.73
N ASP A 41 1.86 0.03 7.75
CA ASP A 41 2.37 -1.34 7.88
C ASP A 41 1.48 -2.15 8.84
N PHE A 42 1.22 -3.41 8.48
CA PHE A 42 0.34 -4.35 9.17
C PHE A 42 0.96 -5.76 9.13
N GLY A 43 1.75 -6.11 10.15
CA GLY A 43 2.24 -7.48 10.32
C GLY A 43 3.01 -8.07 9.13
N GLY A 44 3.73 -7.25 8.36
CA GLY A 44 4.45 -7.66 7.14
C GLY A 44 3.77 -7.23 5.84
N ALA A 45 2.47 -6.89 5.89
CA ALA A 45 1.76 -6.27 4.78
C ALA A 45 1.87 -4.74 4.84
N ARG A 46 1.88 -4.08 3.69
CA ARG A 46 1.84 -2.62 3.57
C ARG A 46 0.63 -2.18 2.77
N ALA A 47 -0.20 -1.33 3.38
CA ALA A 47 -1.34 -0.71 2.74
C ALA A 47 -0.96 0.68 2.23
N PHE A 48 -1.39 0.99 1.01
CA PHE A 48 -1.19 2.28 0.36
C PHE A 48 -2.54 2.88 0.05
N SER A 49 -2.69 4.19 0.27
CA SER A 49 -3.85 4.94 -0.17
C SER A 49 -3.44 6.30 -0.72
N VAL A 50 -4.09 6.72 -1.81
CA VAL A 50 -3.94 8.04 -2.42
C VAL A 50 -5.32 8.53 -2.83
N LYS A 51 -5.70 9.77 -2.48
CA LYS A 51 -7.03 10.32 -2.80
C LYS A 51 -7.09 11.05 -4.13
N HIS A 52 -6.09 11.85 -4.45
CA HIS A 52 -6.16 12.79 -5.58
C HIS A 52 -5.55 12.27 -6.88
N ILE A 53 -5.10 11.00 -6.92
CA ILE A 53 -4.69 10.35 -8.17
C ILE A 53 -5.86 9.52 -8.69
N PRO A 54 -6.37 9.79 -9.91
CA PRO A 54 -7.42 8.98 -10.49
C PRO A 54 -6.93 7.55 -10.74
N GLY A 55 -7.69 6.58 -10.24
CA GLY A 55 -7.49 5.15 -10.47
C GLY A 55 -7.21 4.34 -9.19
N PRO A 56 -7.74 3.11 -9.07
CA PRO A 56 -7.55 2.28 -7.88
C PRO A 56 -6.13 1.71 -7.75
N ALA A 57 -5.27 1.92 -8.75
CA ALA A 57 -3.95 1.29 -8.87
C ALA A 57 -3.03 1.53 -7.66
N PHE A 58 -3.23 2.62 -6.91
CA PHE A 58 -2.42 2.96 -5.74
C PHE A 58 -3.10 2.60 -4.41
N ASN A 59 -4.41 2.30 -4.40
CA ASN A 59 -5.16 1.92 -3.22
C ASN A 59 -5.10 0.40 -3.02
N THR A 60 -3.95 -0.11 -2.60
CA THR A 60 -3.69 -1.55 -2.56
C THR A 60 -2.95 -1.97 -1.29
N VAL A 61 -3.03 -3.26 -0.96
CA VAL A 61 -2.24 -3.89 0.08
C VAL A 61 -1.26 -4.86 -0.59
N LYS A 62 0.01 -4.82 -0.18
CA LYS A 62 1.08 -5.67 -0.72
C LYS A 62 1.80 -6.39 0.41
N GLY A 63 2.41 -7.56 0.15
CA GLY A 63 3.13 -8.33 1.18
C GLY A 63 2.19 -9.03 2.18
N LEU A 64 0.96 -9.36 1.75
CA LEU A 64 0.05 -10.12 2.59
C LEU A 64 0.59 -11.53 2.81
N SER A 65 0.86 -11.85 4.07
CA SER A 65 1.29 -13.16 4.52
C SER A 65 0.41 -13.66 5.66
N THR A 66 0.65 -14.89 6.12
CA THR A 66 -0.07 -15.48 7.26
C THR A 66 0.04 -14.64 8.53
N GLU A 67 1.13 -13.89 8.68
CA GLU A 67 1.39 -13.01 9.82
C GLU A 67 0.48 -11.77 9.81
N ALA A 68 -0.08 -11.40 8.65
CA ALA A 68 -1.00 -10.27 8.51
C ALA A 68 -2.46 -10.63 8.84
N ILE A 69 -2.81 -11.91 9.02
CA ILE A 69 -4.19 -12.37 9.31
C ILE A 69 -4.81 -11.63 10.51
N PRO A 70 -4.12 -11.46 11.66
CA PRO A 70 -4.69 -10.74 12.81
C PRO A 70 -4.97 -9.25 12.53
N PHE A 71 -4.38 -8.68 11.48
CA PHE A 71 -4.52 -7.28 11.12
C PHE A 71 -5.52 -7.04 10.00
N LEU A 72 -6.21 -8.08 9.52
CA LEU A 72 -7.14 -7.97 8.39
C LEU A 72 -8.26 -6.94 8.68
N ASP A 73 -8.81 -6.94 9.90
CA ASP A 73 -9.83 -5.97 10.30
C ASP A 73 -9.27 -4.54 10.31
N HIS A 74 -8.05 -4.34 10.80
CA HIS A 74 -7.38 -3.02 10.78
C HIS A 74 -7.11 -2.51 9.36
N ILE A 75 -6.77 -3.42 8.42
CA ILE A 75 -6.60 -3.08 7.01
C ILE A 75 -7.94 -2.67 6.39
N LEU A 76 -9.02 -3.38 6.70
CA LEU A 76 -10.36 -3.03 6.22
C LEU A 76 -10.80 -1.67 6.76
N ASP A 77 -10.59 -1.43 8.04
CA ASP A 77 -10.94 -0.17 8.69
C ASP A 77 -10.13 1.00 8.12
N PHE A 78 -8.84 0.80 7.81
CA PHE A 78 -8.03 1.77 7.08
C PHE A 78 -8.69 2.20 5.76
N PHE A 79 -9.22 1.28 4.94
CA PHE A 79 -9.88 1.66 3.69
C PHE A 79 -11.29 2.22 3.89
N LYS A 80 -12.04 1.77 4.92
CA LYS A 80 -13.35 2.33 5.26
C LYS A 80 -13.24 3.80 5.67
N GLU A 81 -12.27 4.13 6.53
CA GLU A 81 -11.98 5.52 6.91
C GLU A 81 -11.73 6.39 5.67
N LYS A 82 -10.98 5.88 4.69
CA LYS A 82 -10.66 6.63 3.47
C LYS A 82 -11.83 6.78 2.51
N ARG A 83 -12.72 5.78 2.42
CA ARG A 83 -13.97 5.87 1.64
C ARG A 83 -14.96 6.85 2.27
N SER A 84 -15.16 6.78 3.59
CA SER A 84 -16.05 7.71 4.31
C SER A 84 -15.65 9.18 4.13
N LEU A 85 -14.36 9.46 3.88
CA LEU A 85 -13.84 10.80 3.61
C LEU A 85 -13.79 11.16 2.12
N ALA A 86 -14.22 10.28 1.22
CA ALA A 86 -14.39 10.54 -0.22
C ALA A 86 -15.83 10.93 -0.55
N ASP A 87 -16.80 10.48 0.26
CA ASP A 87 -18.24 10.78 0.10
C ASP A 87 -18.66 12.12 0.74
N LEU A 88 -17.70 12.90 1.28
CA LEU A 88 -17.91 14.19 1.96
C LEU A 88 -17.45 15.41 1.15
N ASN A 89 -17.08 15.26 -0.13
CA ASN A 89 -16.75 16.37 -1.04
C ASN A 89 -17.51 16.29 -2.35
#